data_AF-A0A1G7TPH5-F1
#
_entry.id   AF-A0A1G7TPH5-F1
#
_cell.length_a   1.000
_cell.length_b   1.000
_cell.length_c   1.000
_cell.angle_alpha   90.00
_cell.angle_beta   90.00
_cell.angle_gamma   90.00
#
_symmetry.space_group_name_H-M   'P 1'
#
loop_
_entity.id
_entity.type
_entity.pdbx_description
1 polymer ?
#
loop_
_entity_poly.entity_id
_entity_poly.type
_entity_poly.pdbx_seq_one_letter_code
_entity_poly.pdbx_strand_id
1 'polypeptide(L)'
;MFCSKCGEEQKEQKNVICPNCGNTVFTPYKLKGLKWDKPKESEDISIVADIALSDQKNEQWYYALNGERHGPVSRLELLNLYKNEKVFLGTKVWKYGMSEWADISHTDLIDKSIEPPPLKGEDINNTLVCILAFTPILGTLLEYIIAGAIGVASGSLWFITTILNTILCIIDERKIKKAGYNTKEMLVWAIFFIPVYLFRRAHLLKQKSVYAIVWCITFVIMIFAPTWISGITGIADPSAVDLVKEGTMNSYPNKTVSQMVDNYFLDPKWEAIIGDDRNTYVNVKRKITYQGKNTNVLIQYKLINDRSFEFYALEFNGVPQNMLTYTALMNSMYAE
;
A
#
# COMPACT_ATOMS: atom_id res chain seq x y z
N MET A 1 2.79 49.31 -29.10
CA MET A 1 3.54 48.68 -27.99
C MET A 1 5.01 48.64 -28.37
N PHE A 2 5.93 48.69 -27.39
CA PHE A 2 7.37 48.63 -27.64
C PHE A 2 7.98 47.36 -27.07
N CYS A 3 8.89 46.74 -27.81
CA CYS A 3 9.69 45.65 -27.26
C CYS A 3 10.62 46.19 -26.18
N SER A 4 10.58 45.63 -24.97
CA SER A 4 11.43 46.08 -23.85
C SER A 4 12.93 45.82 -24.07
N LYS A 5 13.28 44.96 -25.02
CA LYS A 5 14.67 44.56 -25.30
C LYS A 5 15.32 45.37 -26.42
N CYS A 6 14.60 45.66 -27.50
CA CYS A 6 15.16 46.38 -28.66
C CYS A 6 14.46 47.71 -28.99
N GLY A 7 13.36 48.04 -28.33
CA GLY A 7 12.64 49.32 -28.52
C GLY A 7 11.81 49.40 -29.80
N GLU A 8 11.68 48.33 -30.59
CA GLU A 8 10.91 48.32 -31.84
C GLU A 8 9.41 48.58 -31.59
N GLU A 9 8.81 49.46 -32.40
CA GLU A 9 7.40 49.83 -32.30
C GLU A 9 6.52 48.84 -33.09
N GLN A 10 5.58 48.19 -32.41
CA GLN A 10 4.62 47.28 -33.04
C GLN A 10 3.23 47.90 -33.05
N LYS A 11 2.60 47.92 -34.23
CA LYS A 11 1.30 48.55 -34.49
C LYS A 11 0.11 47.69 -34.03
N GLU A 12 0.25 46.37 -33.92
CA GLU A 12 -0.83 45.45 -33.47
C GLU A 12 -0.29 44.22 -32.70
N GLN A 13 -1.08 43.69 -31.77
CA GLN A 13 -0.78 42.54 -30.91
C GLN A 13 -1.03 41.19 -31.61
N LYS A 14 -0.51 41.00 -32.83
CA LYS A 14 -0.69 39.72 -33.56
C LYS A 14 0.36 38.66 -33.20
N ASN A 15 1.53 39.07 -32.71
CA ASN A 15 2.61 38.15 -32.32
C ASN A 15 3.03 38.40 -30.87
N VAL A 16 3.02 37.34 -30.06
CA VAL A 16 3.54 37.33 -28.68
C VAL A 16 5.08 37.48 -28.68
N ILE A 17 5.76 37.26 -29.81
CA ILE A 17 7.21 37.30 -29.96
C ILE A 17 7.60 38.47 -30.89
N CYS A 18 8.55 39.30 -30.46
CA CYS A 18 9.11 40.38 -31.28
C CYS A 18 9.90 39.80 -32.47
N PRO A 19 9.56 40.15 -33.74
CA PRO A 19 10.21 39.59 -34.92
C PRO A 19 11.69 40.03 -35.08
N ASN A 20 12.10 41.12 -34.40
CA ASN A 20 13.46 41.63 -34.49
C ASN A 20 14.42 40.94 -33.50
N CYS A 21 13.98 40.64 -32.27
CA CYS A 21 14.88 40.13 -31.22
C CYS A 21 14.39 38.88 -30.47
N GLY A 22 13.23 38.32 -30.85
CA GLY A 22 12.68 37.09 -30.28
C GLY A 22 12.09 37.21 -28.86
N ASN A 23 12.02 38.41 -28.29
CA ASN A 23 11.55 38.62 -26.91
C ASN A 23 10.01 38.69 -26.81
N THR A 24 9.44 38.25 -25.68
CA THR A 24 7.98 38.14 -25.47
C THR A 24 7.33 39.26 -24.66
N VAL A 25 8.12 40.17 -24.09
CA VAL A 25 7.62 41.22 -23.19
C VAL A 25 7.44 42.53 -23.95
N PHE A 26 6.19 43.01 -24.01
CA PHE A 26 5.83 44.31 -24.56
C PHE A 26 5.35 45.26 -23.46
N THR A 27 5.75 46.52 -23.52
CA THR A 27 5.31 47.55 -22.55
C THR A 27 4.26 48.50 -23.17
N PRO A 28 3.25 48.92 -22.39
CA PRO A 28 2.13 49.70 -22.93
C PRO A 28 2.39 51.21 -23.08
N TYR A 29 3.48 51.77 -22.55
CA TYR A 29 3.72 53.22 -22.58
C TYR A 29 5.15 53.60 -23.00
N LYS A 30 5.25 54.62 -23.87
CA LYS A 30 6.51 55.27 -24.26
C LYS A 30 6.91 56.23 -23.14
N LEU A 31 7.89 55.87 -22.32
CA LEU A 31 8.47 56.79 -21.33
C LEU A 31 9.21 57.92 -22.08
N LYS A 32 8.51 59.02 -22.34
CA LYS A 32 9.11 60.25 -22.89
C LYS A 32 9.81 61.00 -21.76
N GLY A 33 11.12 61.23 -21.89
CA GLY A 33 11.83 62.26 -21.11
C GLY A 33 13.10 61.85 -20.36
N LEU A 34 13.48 60.57 -20.35
CA LEU A 34 14.79 60.16 -19.81
C LEU A 34 15.83 60.20 -20.94
N LYS A 35 16.74 61.18 -20.87
CA LYS A 35 17.99 61.11 -21.63
C LYS A 35 18.78 59.93 -21.07
N TRP A 36 18.88 58.86 -21.84
CA TRP A 36 19.92 57.85 -21.68
C TRP A 36 21.22 58.51 -22.12
N ASP A 37 22.00 59.02 -21.17
CA ASP A 37 23.42 59.18 -21.44
C ASP A 37 23.97 57.77 -21.66
N LYS A 38 24.62 57.56 -22.81
CA LYS A 38 25.32 56.30 -23.09
C LYS A 38 26.17 55.98 -21.85
N PRO A 39 26.08 54.79 -21.26
CA PRO A 39 27.11 54.36 -20.33
C PRO A 39 28.42 54.53 -21.09
N LYS A 40 29.37 55.28 -20.53
CA LYS A 40 30.75 55.18 -21.01
C LYS A 40 31.05 53.68 -21.01
N GLU A 41 31.39 53.12 -22.16
CA GLU A 41 31.98 51.78 -22.25
C GLU A 41 33.21 51.80 -21.34
N SER A 42 33.01 51.42 -20.07
CA SER A 42 34.10 51.02 -19.21
C SER A 42 34.53 49.65 -19.73
N GLU A 43 35.76 49.56 -20.22
CA GLU A 43 36.45 48.31 -20.60
C GLU A 43 36.34 47.22 -19.52
N ASP A 44 35.97 47.59 -18.28
CA ASP A 44 35.77 46.70 -17.15
C ASP A 44 34.59 45.70 -17.29
N ILE A 45 33.50 46.01 -18.00
CA ILE A 45 32.31 45.12 -18.01
C ILE A 45 32.47 43.90 -18.93
N SER A 46 33.15 44.04 -20.07
CA SER A 46 33.48 42.89 -20.94
C SER A 46 34.49 41.97 -20.25
N ILE A 47 35.46 42.55 -19.54
CA ILE A 47 36.46 41.80 -18.77
C ILE A 47 35.79 41.02 -17.62
N VAL A 48 34.84 41.61 -16.87
CA VAL A 48 34.18 40.92 -15.75
C VAL A 48 33.26 39.78 -16.23
N ALA A 49 32.58 39.94 -17.37
CA ALA A 49 31.76 38.88 -17.97
C ALA A 49 32.62 37.74 -18.53
N ASP A 50 33.72 38.06 -19.22
CA ASP A 50 34.67 37.09 -19.74
C ASP A 50 35.43 36.37 -18.61
N ILE A 51 35.75 37.05 -17.50
CA ILE A 51 36.32 36.45 -16.29
C ILE A 51 35.33 35.49 -15.63
N ALA A 52 34.06 35.89 -15.43
CA ALA A 52 33.05 35.03 -14.81
C ALA A 52 32.74 33.76 -15.64
N LEU A 53 32.78 33.87 -16.97
CA LEU A 53 32.68 32.73 -17.88
C LEU A 53 33.95 31.88 -17.92
N SER A 54 35.13 32.48 -17.73
CA SER A 54 36.41 31.75 -17.63
C SER A 54 36.55 30.97 -16.32
N ASP A 55 36.04 31.51 -15.20
CA ASP A 55 36.08 30.86 -13.88
C ASP A 55 35.19 29.60 -13.85
N GLN A 56 33.97 29.65 -14.43
CA GLN A 56 33.14 28.45 -14.55
C GLN A 56 33.70 27.40 -15.52
N LYS A 57 34.49 27.82 -16.51
CA LYS A 57 35.14 26.93 -17.48
C LYS A 57 36.39 26.27 -16.93
N ASN A 58 37.03 26.86 -15.92
CA ASN A 58 38.22 26.34 -15.26
C ASN A 58 37.97 25.57 -13.94
N GLU A 59 36.71 25.43 -13.51
CA GLU A 59 36.40 24.55 -12.37
C GLU A 59 36.64 23.07 -12.75
N GLN A 60 37.80 22.55 -12.35
CA GLN A 60 38.15 21.15 -12.50
C GLN A 60 37.56 20.33 -11.36
N TRP A 61 36.68 19.41 -11.72
CA TRP A 61 36.04 18.49 -10.79
C TRP A 61 36.60 17.08 -10.93
N TYR A 62 36.63 16.36 -9.83
CA TYR A 62 36.94 14.93 -9.76
C TYR A 62 35.76 14.20 -9.14
N TYR A 63 35.53 12.95 -9.54
CA TYR A 63 34.48 12.10 -8.99
C TYR A 63 35.02 10.69 -8.68
N ALA A 64 34.47 10.05 -7.66
CA ALA A 64 34.84 8.68 -7.29
C ALA A 64 33.78 7.68 -7.78
N LEU A 65 34.20 6.71 -8.58
CA LEU A 65 33.33 5.64 -9.09
C LEU A 65 34.05 4.31 -8.93
N ASN A 66 33.37 3.30 -8.38
CA ASN A 66 33.95 1.96 -8.15
C ASN A 66 35.28 1.94 -7.38
N GLY A 67 35.49 2.91 -6.48
CA GLY A 67 36.74 3.04 -5.71
C GLY A 67 37.88 3.73 -6.44
N GLU A 68 37.69 4.13 -7.70
CA GLU A 68 38.69 4.86 -8.50
C GLU A 68 38.36 6.35 -8.61
N ARG A 69 39.42 7.16 -8.71
CA ARG A 69 39.32 8.61 -8.91
C ARG A 69 39.31 8.92 -10.42
N HIS A 70 38.26 9.57 -10.88
CA HIS A 70 38.13 10.03 -12.26
C HIS A 70 38.14 11.57 -12.33
N GLY A 71 38.75 12.11 -13.39
CA GLY A 71 38.90 13.56 -13.63
C GLY A 71 40.32 13.95 -14.07
N PRO A 72 40.58 15.25 -14.29
CA PRO A 72 39.65 16.37 -14.11
C PRO A 72 38.61 16.43 -15.23
N VAL A 73 37.35 16.70 -14.86
CA VAL A 73 36.24 16.99 -15.77
C VAL A 73 35.70 18.39 -15.50
N SER A 74 35.12 19.04 -16.52
CA SER A 74 34.45 20.32 -16.32
C SER A 74 33.12 20.15 -15.58
N ARG A 75 32.62 21.22 -14.95
CA ARG A 75 31.27 21.23 -14.34
C ARG A 75 30.18 20.76 -15.32
N LEU A 76 30.23 21.19 -16.58
CA LEU A 76 29.26 20.80 -17.61
C LEU A 76 29.36 19.32 -17.99
N GLU A 77 30.57 18.79 -18.06
CA GLU A 77 30.80 17.37 -18.34
C GLU A 77 30.30 16.49 -17.20
N LEU A 78 30.56 16.89 -15.95
CA LEU A 78 30.04 16.20 -14.77
C LEU A 78 28.50 16.24 -14.71
N LEU A 79 27.88 17.35 -15.09
CA LEU A 79 26.41 17.45 -15.23
C LEU A 79 25.88 16.53 -16.34
N ASN A 80 26.61 16.37 -17.45
CA ASN A 80 26.24 15.42 -18.50
C ASN A 80 26.38 13.97 -18.04
N LEU A 81 27.38 13.64 -17.21
CA LEU A 81 27.50 12.31 -16.60
C LEU A 81 26.31 12.02 -15.67
N TYR A 82 25.84 13.03 -14.93
CA TYR A 82 24.64 12.91 -14.09
C TYR A 82 23.36 12.71 -14.92
N LYS A 83 23.17 13.52 -15.98
CA LYS A 83 22.02 13.38 -16.89
C LYS A 83 21.98 12.03 -17.61
N ASN A 84 23.14 11.43 -17.88
CA ASN A 84 23.26 10.12 -18.52
C ASN A 84 23.32 8.96 -17.50
N GLU A 85 22.96 9.21 -16.23
CA GLU A 85 22.88 8.20 -15.16
C GLU A 85 24.20 7.45 -14.87
N LYS A 86 25.36 8.01 -15.26
CA LYS A 86 26.68 7.43 -14.97
C LYS A 86 27.17 7.78 -13.57
N VAL A 87 26.68 8.88 -13.01
CA VAL A 87 26.94 9.33 -11.63
C VAL A 87 25.60 9.71 -10.98
N PHE A 88 25.50 9.53 -9.67
CA PHE A 88 24.26 9.72 -8.90
C PHE A 88 24.44 10.77 -7.81
N LEU A 89 23.34 11.22 -7.19
CA LEU A 89 23.38 12.23 -6.10
C LEU A 89 24.28 11.84 -4.91
N GLY A 90 24.52 10.55 -4.68
CA GLY A 90 25.42 10.03 -3.65
C GLY A 90 26.86 9.77 -4.14
N THR A 91 27.17 10.07 -5.40
CA THR A 91 28.55 9.97 -5.90
C THR A 91 29.40 11.03 -5.23
N LYS A 92 30.59 10.63 -4.76
CA LYS A 92 31.55 11.56 -4.13
C LYS A 92 32.27 12.37 -5.19
N VAL A 93 32.29 13.68 -4.99
CA VAL A 93 32.93 14.66 -5.86
C VAL A 93 33.83 15.59 -5.06
N TRP A 94 34.81 16.14 -5.73
CA TRP A 94 35.77 17.05 -5.14
C TRP A 94 36.23 18.07 -6.18
N LYS A 95 36.39 19.34 -5.77
CA LYS A 95 37.07 20.39 -6.55
C LYS A 95 38.12 21.09 -5.69
N TYR A 96 39.06 21.75 -6.36
CA TYR A 96 40.04 22.61 -5.69
C TYR A 96 39.34 23.62 -4.79
N GLY A 97 39.74 23.66 -3.52
CA GLY A 97 39.12 24.48 -2.47
C GLY A 97 38.22 23.70 -1.49
N MET A 98 37.89 22.42 -1.76
CA MET A 98 37.20 21.55 -0.81
C MET A 98 38.20 20.86 0.13
N SER A 99 37.89 20.78 1.42
CA SER A 99 38.73 20.08 2.41
C SER A 99 38.66 18.56 2.27
N GLU A 100 37.50 18.02 1.91
CA GLU A 100 37.25 16.59 1.76
C GLU A 100 36.27 16.30 0.61
N TRP A 101 36.18 15.03 0.20
CA TRP A 101 35.20 14.56 -0.78
C TRP A 101 33.78 14.73 -0.26
N ALA A 102 32.91 15.39 -1.03
CA ALA A 102 31.51 15.62 -0.68
C ALA A 102 30.58 14.89 -1.67
N ASP A 103 29.40 14.46 -1.22
CA ASP A 103 28.42 13.87 -2.13
C ASP A 103 27.83 14.98 -3.03
N ILE A 104 27.51 14.66 -4.30
CA ILE A 104 26.96 15.64 -5.27
C ILE A 104 25.77 16.42 -4.69
N SER A 105 24.90 15.76 -3.92
CA SER A 105 23.73 16.36 -3.27
C SER A 105 24.04 17.49 -2.28
N HIS A 106 25.26 17.58 -1.77
CA HIS A 106 25.74 18.57 -0.80
C HIS A 106 26.59 19.67 -1.45
N THR A 107 26.69 19.69 -2.78
CA THR A 107 27.46 20.69 -3.53
C THR A 107 26.57 21.58 -4.39
N ASP A 108 27.10 22.74 -4.79
CA ASP A 108 26.44 23.68 -5.71
C ASP A 108 26.48 23.23 -7.19
N LEU A 109 26.92 21.99 -7.45
CA LEU A 109 26.96 21.41 -8.80
C LEU A 109 25.58 21.36 -9.43
N ILE A 110 24.62 20.81 -8.69
CA ILE A 110 23.23 20.71 -9.10
C ILE A 110 22.50 21.85 -8.41
N ASP A 111 22.16 22.86 -9.19
CA ASP A 111 21.25 23.89 -8.73
C ASP A 111 19.88 23.24 -8.51
N LYS A 112 19.57 22.97 -7.24
CA LYS A 112 18.30 22.40 -6.79
C LYS A 112 17.10 23.30 -7.14
N SER A 113 17.33 24.52 -7.63
CA SER A 113 16.28 25.43 -8.10
C SER A 113 15.87 25.21 -9.57
N ILE A 114 16.56 24.35 -10.33
CA ILE A 114 16.21 24.03 -11.72
C ILE A 114 15.00 23.09 -11.81
N GLU A 115 14.72 22.32 -10.76
CA GLU A 115 13.51 21.50 -10.68
C GLU A 115 12.35 22.32 -10.09
N PRO A 116 11.15 22.32 -10.71
CA PRO A 116 10.01 23.00 -10.12
C PRO A 116 9.74 22.40 -8.73
N PRO A 117 9.34 23.22 -7.74
CA PRO A 117 9.03 22.70 -6.41
C PRO A 117 7.94 21.62 -6.51
N PRO A 118 8.01 20.57 -5.67
CA PRO A 118 6.99 19.52 -5.68
C PRO A 118 5.61 20.14 -5.41
N LEU A 119 4.57 19.53 -6.01
CA LEU A 119 3.19 19.98 -5.79
C LEU A 119 2.89 19.99 -4.30
N LYS A 120 2.15 20.99 -3.81
CA LYS A 120 1.76 21.03 -2.40
C LYS A 120 0.97 19.76 -2.08
N GLY A 121 1.21 19.20 -0.90
CA GLY A 121 0.47 18.02 -0.46
C GLY A 121 -1.04 18.21 -0.50
N GLU A 122 -1.54 19.44 -0.30
CA GLU A 122 -2.96 19.80 -0.38
C GLU A 122 -3.58 19.56 -1.76
N ASP A 123 -2.79 19.65 -2.84
CA ASP A 123 -3.26 19.45 -4.22
C ASP A 123 -3.29 17.96 -4.63
N ILE A 124 -2.74 17.08 -3.79
CA ILE A 124 -2.71 15.64 -4.04
C ILE A 124 -3.97 14.99 -3.45
N ASN A 125 -4.82 14.48 -4.35
CA ASN A 125 -6.07 13.83 -3.96
C ASN A 125 -5.86 12.59 -3.06
N ASN A 126 -6.59 12.54 -1.95
CA ASN A 126 -6.56 11.49 -0.94
C ASN A 126 -7.58 10.34 -1.15
N THR A 127 -8.33 10.30 -2.26
CA THR A 127 -9.34 9.25 -2.52
C THR A 127 -8.76 7.83 -2.43
N LEU A 128 -7.56 7.60 -2.98
CA LEU A 128 -6.95 6.26 -2.94
C LEU A 128 -6.58 5.82 -1.53
N VAL A 129 -5.99 6.71 -0.73
CA VAL A 129 -5.65 6.40 0.67
C VAL A 129 -6.87 6.33 1.58
N CYS A 130 -7.96 7.01 1.21
CA CYS A 130 -9.25 6.83 1.86
C CYS A 130 -9.75 5.40 1.67
N ILE A 131 -9.79 4.90 0.42
CA ILE A 131 -10.14 3.50 0.14
C ILE A 131 -9.19 2.56 0.87
N LEU A 132 -7.88 2.85 0.83
CA LEU A 132 -6.85 2.07 1.51
C LEU A 132 -7.11 1.99 3.03
N ALA A 133 -7.53 3.07 3.67
CA ALA A 133 -7.81 3.10 5.11
C ALA A 133 -8.96 2.18 5.54
N PHE A 134 -9.85 1.82 4.61
CA PHE A 134 -10.96 0.88 4.86
C PHE A 134 -10.66 -0.53 4.36
N THR A 135 -9.47 -0.82 3.83
CA THR A 135 -9.15 -2.16 3.30
C THR A 135 -9.23 -3.30 4.29
N PRO A 136 -9.00 -3.16 5.61
CA PRO A 136 -9.24 -4.26 6.54
C PRO A 136 -10.69 -4.77 6.52
N ILE A 137 -11.65 -3.89 6.22
CA ILE A 137 -13.09 -4.23 6.16
C ILE A 137 -13.51 -4.53 4.72
N LEU A 138 -13.13 -3.68 3.76
CA LEU A 138 -13.48 -3.87 2.35
C LEU A 138 -12.85 -5.13 1.76
N GLY A 139 -11.63 -5.48 2.19
CA GLY A 139 -10.91 -6.66 1.75
C GLY A 139 -11.62 -7.94 2.16
N THR A 140 -12.02 -8.07 3.42
CA THR A 140 -12.72 -9.27 3.93
C THR A 140 -14.10 -9.42 3.28
N LEU A 141 -14.82 -8.31 3.09
CA LEU A 141 -16.10 -8.33 2.38
C LEU A 141 -15.94 -8.82 0.93
N LEU A 142 -14.94 -8.30 0.22
CA LEU A 142 -14.64 -8.73 -1.14
C LEU A 142 -14.25 -10.21 -1.18
N GLU A 143 -13.44 -10.66 -0.23
CA GLU A 143 -13.04 -12.06 -0.12
C GLU A 143 -14.25 -12.98 0.06
N TYR A 144 -15.14 -12.64 0.99
CA TYR A 144 -16.35 -13.41 1.27
C TYR A 144 -17.27 -13.52 0.06
N ILE A 145 -17.47 -12.42 -0.68
CA ILE A 145 -18.29 -12.40 -1.89
C ILE A 145 -17.69 -13.30 -2.96
N ILE A 146 -16.38 -13.22 -3.20
CA ILE A 146 -15.71 -14.04 -4.23
C ILE A 146 -15.72 -15.51 -3.81
N ALA A 147 -15.37 -15.81 -2.55
CA ALA A 147 -15.34 -17.16 -2.02
C ALA A 147 -16.71 -17.85 -2.16
N GLY A 148 -17.78 -17.15 -1.80
CA GLY A 148 -19.15 -17.62 -1.98
C GLY A 148 -19.55 -17.81 -3.44
N ALA A 149 -19.12 -16.91 -4.35
CA ALA A 149 -19.44 -17.01 -5.77
C ALA A 149 -18.75 -18.20 -6.47
N ILE A 150 -17.55 -18.57 -6.05
CA ILE A 150 -16.78 -19.69 -6.63
C ILE A 150 -16.86 -20.99 -5.82
N GLY A 151 -17.52 -20.96 -4.66
CA GLY A 151 -17.72 -22.14 -3.80
C GLY A 151 -16.47 -22.64 -3.09
N VAL A 152 -15.54 -21.74 -2.73
CA VAL A 152 -14.36 -22.10 -1.92
C VAL A 152 -14.54 -21.69 -0.46
N ALA A 153 -13.80 -22.33 0.44
CA ALA A 153 -13.83 -22.02 1.86
C ALA A 153 -13.37 -20.57 2.11
N SER A 154 -14.00 -19.91 3.09
CA SER A 154 -13.62 -18.57 3.56
C SER A 154 -12.17 -18.59 4.09
N GLY A 155 -11.38 -17.54 3.84
CA GLY A 155 -9.96 -17.51 4.20
C GLY A 155 -9.02 -18.06 3.11
N SER A 156 -9.53 -18.83 2.14
CA SER A 156 -8.73 -19.40 1.05
C SER A 156 -8.16 -18.34 0.09
N LEU A 157 -8.71 -17.12 0.13
CA LEU A 157 -8.45 -16.06 -0.85
C LEU A 157 -7.76 -14.83 -0.24
N TRP A 158 -7.11 -14.98 0.92
CA TRP A 158 -6.37 -13.91 1.61
C TRP A 158 -5.32 -13.18 0.74
N PHE A 159 -4.79 -13.86 -0.29
CA PHE A 159 -3.83 -13.27 -1.22
C PHE A 159 -4.45 -12.22 -2.15
N ILE A 160 -5.76 -12.31 -2.46
CA ILE A 160 -6.45 -11.36 -3.33
C ILE A 160 -6.44 -9.97 -2.68
N THR A 161 -6.78 -9.90 -1.41
CA THR A 161 -6.81 -8.64 -0.65
C THR A 161 -5.41 -8.06 -0.50
N THR A 162 -4.40 -8.91 -0.30
CA THR A 162 -2.98 -8.53 -0.26
C THR A 162 -2.50 -7.93 -1.59
N ILE A 163 -2.85 -8.54 -2.71
CA ILE A 163 -2.52 -8.04 -4.06
C ILE A 163 -3.22 -6.70 -4.31
N LEU A 164 -4.51 -6.60 -4.01
CA LEU A 164 -5.27 -5.36 -4.17
C LEU A 164 -4.65 -4.21 -3.36
N ASN A 165 -4.30 -4.46 -2.10
CA ASN A 165 -3.64 -3.48 -1.23
C ASN A 165 -2.31 -3.01 -1.82
N THR A 166 -1.50 -3.95 -2.32
CA THR A 166 -0.20 -3.65 -2.94
C THR A 166 -0.38 -2.79 -4.19
N ILE A 167 -1.35 -3.11 -5.05
CA ILE A 167 -1.67 -2.34 -6.25
C ILE A 167 -2.10 -0.91 -5.89
N LEU A 168 -2.97 -0.74 -4.90
CA LEU A 168 -3.41 0.59 -4.45
C LEU A 168 -2.24 1.45 -3.95
N CYS A 169 -1.32 0.86 -3.18
CA CYS A 169 -0.11 1.54 -2.73
C CYS A 169 0.83 1.91 -3.90
N ILE A 170 1.00 1.04 -4.89
CA ILE A 170 1.79 1.34 -6.10
C ILE A 170 1.18 2.52 -6.87
N ILE A 171 -0.14 2.56 -7.04
CA ILE A 171 -0.81 3.63 -7.76
C ILE A 171 -0.66 4.96 -7.02
N ASP A 172 -0.84 4.97 -5.70
CA ASP A 172 -0.65 6.18 -4.88
C ASP A 172 0.82 6.66 -4.90
N GLU A 173 1.78 5.75 -4.75
CA GLU A 173 3.21 6.11 -4.83
C GLU A 173 3.58 6.71 -6.19
N ARG A 174 3.07 6.13 -7.29
CA ARG A 174 3.27 6.67 -8.64
C ARG A 174 2.70 8.09 -8.77
N LYS A 175 1.59 8.41 -8.12
CA LYS A 175 1.03 9.77 -8.10
C LYS A 175 1.94 10.74 -7.33
N ILE A 176 2.45 10.33 -6.17
CA ILE A 176 3.37 11.13 -5.35
C ILE A 176 4.70 11.37 -6.09
N LYS A 177 5.24 10.34 -6.75
CA LYS A 177 6.44 10.45 -7.56
C LYS A 177 6.25 11.42 -8.74
N LYS A 178 5.11 11.36 -9.42
CA LYS A 178 4.75 12.31 -10.48
C LYS A 178 4.58 13.75 -9.98
N ALA A 179 4.28 13.93 -8.70
CA ALA A 179 4.18 15.24 -8.06
C ALA A 179 5.53 15.84 -7.63
N GLY A 180 6.66 15.16 -7.92
CA GLY A 180 8.02 15.66 -7.67
C GLY A 180 8.64 15.19 -6.36
N TYR A 181 8.02 14.23 -5.65
CA TYR A 181 8.55 13.71 -4.39
C TYR A 181 9.44 12.48 -4.60
N ASN A 182 10.47 12.32 -3.77
CA ASN A 182 11.30 11.12 -3.74
C ASN A 182 10.65 10.03 -2.86
N THR A 183 10.33 8.88 -3.48
CA THR A 183 9.59 7.77 -2.85
C THR A 183 10.41 6.48 -2.66
N LYS A 184 11.74 6.51 -2.88
CA LYS A 184 12.62 5.32 -3.04
C LYS A 184 12.49 4.21 -1.98
N GLU A 185 11.99 4.50 -0.78
CA GLU A 185 11.84 3.53 0.31
C GLU A 185 10.42 3.43 0.88
N MET A 186 9.44 4.08 0.23
CA MET A 186 8.07 4.06 0.75
C MET A 186 7.41 2.70 0.53
N LEU A 187 7.63 2.09 -0.64
CA LEU A 187 6.89 0.90 -1.05
C LEU A 187 7.23 -0.36 -0.24
N VAL A 188 8.42 -0.44 0.35
CA VAL A 188 8.79 -1.54 1.27
C VAL A 188 7.78 -1.63 2.42
N TRP A 189 7.35 -0.50 2.95
CA TRP A 189 6.35 -0.45 4.03
C TRP A 189 4.95 -0.83 3.56
N ALA A 190 4.62 -0.62 2.28
CA ALA A 190 3.32 -1.05 1.76
C ALA A 190 3.16 -2.58 1.80
N ILE A 191 4.27 -3.32 1.70
CA ILE A 191 4.29 -4.79 1.71
C ILE A 191 4.18 -5.32 3.14
N PHE A 192 4.96 -4.76 4.07
CA PHE A 192 5.04 -5.30 5.43
C PHE A 192 4.06 -4.63 6.42
N PHE A 193 3.83 -3.32 6.28
CA PHE A 193 3.08 -2.52 7.26
C PHE A 193 2.35 -1.32 6.60
N ILE A 194 1.14 -1.56 6.09
CA ILE A 194 0.30 -0.52 5.45
C ILE A 194 0.15 0.76 6.31
N PRO A 195 -0.04 0.71 7.64
CA PRO A 195 -0.05 1.91 8.48
C PRO A 195 1.21 2.75 8.34
N VAL A 196 2.38 2.11 8.34
CA VAL A 196 3.67 2.80 8.26
C VAL A 196 3.81 3.50 6.91
N TYR A 197 3.36 2.86 5.82
CA TYR A 197 3.27 3.50 4.51
C TYR A 197 2.39 4.76 4.56
N LEU A 198 1.19 4.67 5.14
CA LEU A 198 0.27 5.81 5.27
C LEU A 198 0.83 6.94 6.15
N PHE A 199 1.52 6.61 7.24
CA PHE A 199 2.21 7.60 8.09
C PHE A 199 3.35 8.29 7.34
N ARG A 200 4.20 7.52 6.65
CA ARG A 200 5.31 8.05 5.83
C ARG A 200 4.79 8.98 4.74
N ARG A 201 3.70 8.60 4.06
CA ARG A 201 3.02 9.44 3.08
C ARG A 201 2.55 10.75 3.69
N ALA A 202 1.83 10.69 4.82
CA ALA A 202 1.31 11.90 5.48
C ALA A 202 2.45 12.85 5.86
N HIS A 203 3.55 12.32 6.39
CA HIS A 203 4.73 13.11 6.73
C HIS A 203 5.41 13.74 5.50
N LEU A 204 5.55 12.97 4.41
CA LEU A 204 6.14 13.43 3.15
C LEU A 204 5.32 14.58 2.52
N LEU A 205 4.00 14.45 2.55
CA LEU A 205 3.08 15.46 2.02
C LEU A 205 2.72 16.58 3.01
N LYS A 206 3.26 16.53 4.24
CA LYS A 206 2.94 17.44 5.36
C LYS A 206 1.43 17.51 5.67
N GLN A 207 0.72 16.41 5.47
CA GLN A 207 -0.70 16.26 5.75
C GLN A 207 -0.93 15.61 7.12
N LYS A 208 -2.17 15.71 7.64
CA LYS A 208 -2.58 14.97 8.85
C LYS A 208 -2.64 13.47 8.58
N SER A 209 -2.19 12.65 9.53
CA SER A 209 -2.15 11.18 9.41
C SER A 209 -3.51 10.48 9.66
N VAL A 210 -4.63 11.13 9.29
CA VAL A 210 -5.99 10.63 9.59
C VAL A 210 -6.22 9.25 8.98
N TYR A 211 -5.81 9.02 7.73
CA TYR A 211 -6.02 7.73 7.05
C TYR A 211 -5.23 6.58 7.68
N ALA A 212 -4.03 6.85 8.22
CA ALA A 212 -3.26 5.83 8.94
C ALA A 212 -3.96 5.43 10.24
N ILE A 213 -4.50 6.40 10.97
CA ILE A 213 -5.28 6.17 12.19
C ILE A 213 -6.57 5.40 11.89
N VAL A 214 -7.30 5.81 10.84
CA VAL A 214 -8.51 5.12 10.39
C VAL A 214 -8.20 3.67 10.04
N TRP A 215 -7.10 3.40 9.32
CA TRP A 215 -6.66 2.03 9.03
C TRP A 215 -6.45 1.22 10.31
N CYS A 216 -5.74 1.78 11.30
CA CYS A 216 -5.52 1.08 12.57
C CYS A 216 -6.84 0.78 13.29
N ILE A 217 -7.78 1.73 13.31
CA ILE A 217 -9.10 1.55 13.93
C ILE A 217 -9.89 0.46 13.19
N THR A 218 -9.97 0.50 11.86
CA THR A 218 -10.71 -0.49 11.08
C THR A 218 -10.10 -1.88 11.19
N PHE A 219 -8.77 -1.98 11.28
CA PHE A 219 -8.05 -3.23 11.53
C PHE A 219 -8.34 -3.80 12.92
N VAL A 220 -8.30 -2.97 13.97
CA VAL A 220 -8.66 -3.38 15.34
C VAL A 220 -10.11 -3.84 15.40
N ILE A 221 -11.03 -3.08 14.81
CA ILE A 221 -12.45 -3.47 14.73
C ILE A 221 -12.58 -4.82 14.02
N MET A 222 -11.89 -5.04 12.89
CA MET A 222 -11.96 -6.30 12.16
C MET A 222 -11.51 -7.51 12.99
N ILE A 223 -10.47 -7.37 13.81
CA ILE A 223 -9.96 -8.45 14.68
C ILE A 223 -10.93 -8.74 15.83
N PHE A 224 -11.42 -7.70 16.50
CA PHE A 224 -12.15 -7.87 17.77
C PHE A 224 -13.67 -7.96 17.59
N ALA A 225 -14.23 -7.44 16.50
CA ALA A 225 -15.67 -7.42 16.28
C ALA A 225 -16.32 -8.81 16.37
N PRO A 226 -15.78 -9.90 15.76
CA PRO A 226 -16.41 -11.22 15.86
C PRO A 226 -16.59 -11.68 17.30
N THR A 227 -15.52 -11.58 18.12
CA THR A 227 -15.53 -11.98 19.53
C THR A 227 -16.49 -11.15 20.37
N TRP A 228 -16.55 -9.84 20.10
CA TRP A 228 -17.42 -8.92 20.83
C TRP A 228 -18.89 -9.13 20.46
N ILE A 229 -19.18 -9.37 19.17
CA ILE A 229 -20.53 -9.66 18.68
C ILE A 229 -21.05 -10.97 19.28
N SER A 230 -20.25 -12.03 19.30
CA SER A 230 -20.66 -13.31 19.91
C SER A 230 -20.98 -13.16 21.40
N GLY A 231 -20.17 -12.38 22.14
CA GLY A 231 -20.39 -12.14 23.56
C GLY A 231 -21.69 -11.39 23.88
N ILE A 232 -22.14 -10.48 23.00
CA ILE A 232 -23.38 -9.70 23.22
C ILE A 232 -24.61 -10.44 22.70
N THR A 233 -24.50 -11.12 21.55
CA THR A 233 -25.65 -11.73 20.86
C THR A 233 -25.94 -13.15 21.29
N GLY A 234 -24.97 -13.83 21.92
CA GLY A 234 -25.06 -15.27 22.20
C GLY A 234 -24.96 -16.14 20.94
N ILE A 235 -24.69 -15.53 19.77
CA ILE A 235 -24.50 -16.25 18.51
C ILE A 235 -23.06 -16.76 18.49
N ALA A 236 -22.91 -18.09 18.41
CA ALA A 236 -21.61 -18.71 18.29
C ALA A 236 -20.94 -18.33 16.96
N ASP A 237 -19.61 -18.24 16.97
CA ASP A 237 -18.81 -17.96 15.79
C ASP A 237 -19.04 -19.06 14.73
N PRO A 238 -19.46 -18.72 13.49
CA PRO A 238 -19.62 -19.70 12.41
C PRO A 238 -18.36 -20.55 12.16
N SER A 239 -17.16 -20.00 12.41
CA SER A 239 -15.90 -20.74 12.25
C SER A 239 -15.77 -21.93 13.20
N ALA A 240 -16.55 -21.98 14.29
CA ALA A 240 -16.64 -23.15 15.15
C ALA A 240 -17.15 -24.39 14.38
N VAL A 241 -18.08 -24.19 13.44
CA VAL A 241 -18.57 -25.27 12.57
C VAL A 241 -17.44 -25.77 11.68
N ASP A 242 -16.65 -24.88 11.10
CA ASP A 242 -15.54 -25.22 10.21
C ASP A 242 -14.45 -25.99 10.97
N LEU A 243 -14.13 -25.58 12.21
CA LEU A 243 -13.19 -26.30 13.09
C LEU A 243 -13.59 -27.76 13.29
N VAL A 244 -14.88 -28.03 13.54
CA VAL A 244 -15.37 -29.40 13.73
C VAL A 244 -15.39 -30.15 12.41
N LYS A 245 -15.87 -29.53 11.33
CA LYS A 245 -15.94 -30.14 9.99
C LYS A 245 -14.57 -30.57 9.46
N GLU A 246 -13.57 -29.69 9.56
CA GLU A 246 -12.23 -29.91 9.02
C GLU A 246 -11.35 -30.75 9.96
N GLY A 247 -11.71 -30.85 11.24
CA GLY A 247 -10.97 -31.62 12.20
C GLY A 247 -11.16 -33.14 12.06
N THR A 248 -10.34 -33.88 12.81
CA THR A 248 -10.36 -35.34 12.86
C THR A 248 -10.58 -35.82 14.29
N MET A 249 -11.21 -36.99 14.43
CA MET A 249 -11.35 -37.63 15.74
C MET A 249 -10.07 -38.41 16.06
N ASN A 250 -9.63 -38.40 17.32
CA ASN A 250 -8.41 -39.12 17.74
C ASN A 250 -8.44 -40.62 17.36
N SER A 251 -9.62 -41.24 17.40
CA SER A 251 -9.81 -42.65 17.02
C SER A 251 -9.80 -42.89 15.50
N TYR A 252 -9.94 -41.84 14.69
CA TYR A 252 -10.05 -41.89 13.23
C TYR A 252 -9.28 -40.74 12.57
N PRO A 253 -7.93 -40.75 12.63
CA PRO A 253 -7.10 -39.61 12.23
C PRO A 253 -7.08 -39.34 10.71
N ASN A 254 -7.53 -40.30 9.90
CA ASN A 254 -7.38 -40.25 8.44
C ASN A 254 -8.58 -39.66 7.69
N LYS A 255 -9.71 -39.42 8.38
CA LYS A 255 -10.95 -38.91 7.79
C LYS A 255 -11.46 -37.75 8.65
N THR A 256 -11.79 -36.63 8.02
CA THR A 256 -12.37 -35.46 8.69
C THR A 256 -13.81 -35.74 9.13
N VAL A 257 -14.33 -34.93 10.05
CA VAL A 257 -15.73 -35.06 10.46
C VAL A 257 -16.69 -34.72 9.31
N SER A 258 -16.38 -33.72 8.49
CA SER A 258 -17.23 -33.41 7.34
C SER A 258 -17.30 -34.59 6.37
N GLN A 259 -16.16 -35.19 6.01
CA GLN A 259 -16.14 -36.31 5.08
C GLN A 259 -17.01 -37.49 5.55
N MET A 260 -16.95 -37.82 6.84
CA MET A 260 -17.72 -38.95 7.35
C MET A 260 -19.21 -38.60 7.53
N VAL A 261 -19.51 -37.36 7.94
CA VAL A 261 -20.90 -36.89 8.01
C VAL A 261 -21.51 -36.83 6.61
N ASP A 262 -20.84 -36.23 5.63
CA ASP A 262 -21.36 -36.02 4.28
C ASP A 262 -21.58 -37.34 3.53
N ASN A 263 -20.77 -38.36 3.81
CA ASN A 263 -20.97 -39.71 3.27
C ASN A 263 -22.20 -40.42 3.86
N TYR A 264 -22.48 -40.19 5.15
CA TYR A 264 -23.50 -40.95 5.88
C TYR A 264 -24.85 -40.22 6.01
N PHE A 265 -24.83 -38.88 5.99
CA PHE A 265 -26.00 -38.02 6.11
C PHE A 265 -26.38 -37.48 4.73
N LEU A 266 -27.66 -37.61 4.36
CA LEU A 266 -28.14 -37.13 3.05
C LEU A 266 -28.10 -35.61 2.87
N ASP A 267 -28.23 -34.83 3.95
CA ASP A 267 -28.32 -33.35 3.89
C ASP A 267 -28.00 -32.70 5.26
N PRO A 268 -26.81 -32.93 5.83
CA PRO A 268 -26.50 -32.56 7.21
C PRO A 268 -26.72 -31.07 7.47
N LYS A 269 -27.42 -30.72 8.56
CA LYS A 269 -27.48 -29.33 9.06
C LYS A 269 -26.51 -29.14 10.20
N TRP A 270 -25.64 -28.14 10.04
CA TRP A 270 -24.67 -27.73 11.03
C TRP A 270 -25.08 -26.41 11.66
N GLU A 271 -24.92 -26.29 12.97
CA GLU A 271 -25.11 -25.03 13.71
C GLU A 271 -24.12 -24.98 14.86
N ALA A 272 -23.61 -23.79 15.15
CA ALA A 272 -22.89 -23.52 16.40
C ALA A 272 -23.82 -22.81 17.37
N ILE A 273 -23.76 -23.18 18.64
CA ILE A 273 -24.56 -22.59 19.73
C ILE A 273 -23.67 -22.30 20.93
N ILE A 274 -24.07 -21.33 21.74
CA ILE A 274 -23.48 -21.10 23.06
C ILE A 274 -24.43 -21.71 24.08
N GLY A 275 -23.96 -22.67 24.88
CA GLY A 275 -24.75 -23.28 25.94
C GLY A 275 -24.92 -22.35 27.15
N ASP A 276 -25.86 -22.67 28.03
CA ASP A 276 -26.09 -21.93 29.28
C ASP A 276 -24.85 -21.92 30.20
N ASP A 277 -23.97 -22.91 30.03
CA ASP A 277 -22.69 -23.03 30.72
C ASP A 277 -21.57 -22.18 30.10
N ARG A 278 -21.90 -21.33 29.11
CA ARG A 278 -21.00 -20.46 28.34
C ARG A 278 -19.97 -21.20 27.49
N ASN A 279 -20.14 -22.50 27.27
CA ASN A 279 -19.31 -23.24 26.31
C ASN A 279 -19.92 -23.18 24.90
N THR A 280 -19.05 -23.20 23.89
CA THR A 280 -19.46 -23.29 22.49
C THR A 280 -19.63 -24.74 22.09
N TYR A 281 -20.76 -25.04 21.47
CA TYR A 281 -21.10 -26.36 20.96
C TYR A 281 -21.40 -26.29 19.48
N VAL A 282 -21.09 -27.37 18.77
CA VAL A 282 -21.45 -27.56 17.37
C VAL A 282 -22.37 -28.76 17.26
N ASN A 283 -23.55 -28.54 16.71
CA ASN A 283 -24.51 -29.60 16.44
C ASN A 283 -24.49 -29.96 14.96
N VAL A 284 -24.48 -31.25 14.67
CA VAL A 284 -24.89 -31.79 13.36
C VAL A 284 -26.21 -32.54 13.53
N LYS A 285 -27.23 -32.14 12.77
CA LYS A 285 -28.59 -32.69 12.86
C LYS A 285 -29.11 -33.12 11.51
N ARG A 286 -29.66 -34.33 11.43
CA ARG A 286 -30.46 -34.79 10.28
C ARG A 286 -31.07 -36.17 10.51
N LYS A 287 -31.86 -36.63 9.53
CA LYS A 287 -32.33 -38.01 9.45
C LYS A 287 -31.24 -38.90 8.86
N ILE A 288 -31.01 -40.04 9.50
CA ILE A 288 -30.19 -41.15 8.98
C ILE A 288 -30.99 -42.45 8.99
N THR A 289 -30.51 -43.43 8.25
CA THR A 289 -31.00 -44.82 8.36
C THR A 289 -30.10 -45.58 9.31
N TYR A 290 -30.55 -45.81 10.54
CA TYR A 290 -29.81 -46.57 11.53
C TYR A 290 -30.52 -47.89 11.80
N GLN A 291 -29.80 -49.01 11.61
CA GLN A 291 -30.37 -50.37 11.76
C GLN A 291 -31.67 -50.59 10.95
N GLY A 292 -31.74 -50.03 9.73
CA GLY A 292 -32.91 -50.12 8.87
C GLY A 292 -34.09 -49.22 9.26
N LYS A 293 -33.93 -48.35 10.27
CA LYS A 293 -34.95 -47.39 10.70
C LYS A 293 -34.53 -45.95 10.47
N ASN A 294 -35.45 -45.15 9.95
CA ASN A 294 -35.28 -43.70 9.85
C ASN A 294 -35.26 -43.07 11.25
N THR A 295 -34.14 -42.44 11.60
CA THR A 295 -33.91 -41.86 12.92
C THR A 295 -33.44 -40.42 12.78
N ASN A 296 -34.07 -39.48 13.50
CA ASN A 296 -33.53 -38.13 13.63
C ASN A 296 -32.34 -38.18 14.58
N VAL A 297 -31.16 -37.75 14.13
CA VAL A 297 -29.94 -37.77 14.92
C VAL A 297 -29.43 -36.36 15.12
N LEU A 298 -28.96 -36.11 16.34
CA LEU A 298 -28.18 -34.94 16.73
C LEU A 298 -26.87 -35.45 17.33
N ILE A 299 -25.75 -35.09 16.72
CA ILE A 299 -24.42 -35.26 17.33
C ILE A 299 -23.94 -33.87 17.75
N GLN A 300 -23.56 -33.73 19.01
CA GLN A 300 -23.05 -32.50 19.58
C GLN A 300 -21.59 -32.65 19.94
N TYR A 301 -20.79 -31.68 19.49
CA TYR A 301 -19.39 -31.53 19.83
C TYR A 301 -19.21 -30.30 20.71
N LYS A 302 -18.36 -30.40 21.73
CA LYS A 302 -17.97 -29.29 22.59
C LYS A 302 -16.62 -28.77 22.15
N LEU A 303 -16.48 -27.47 21.95
CA LEU A 303 -15.18 -26.85 21.73
C LEU A 303 -14.45 -26.74 23.06
N ILE A 304 -13.21 -27.22 23.09
CA ILE A 304 -12.30 -27.08 24.25
C ILE A 304 -11.53 -25.76 24.15
N ASN A 305 -11.14 -25.40 22.93
CA ASN A 305 -10.48 -24.14 22.58
C ASN A 305 -10.61 -23.93 21.07
N ASP A 306 -9.99 -22.88 20.54
CA ASP A 306 -10.03 -22.48 19.12
C ASP A 306 -9.39 -23.49 18.15
N ARG A 307 -8.88 -24.64 18.64
CA ARG A 307 -8.15 -25.64 17.86
C ARG A 307 -8.58 -27.09 18.11
N SER A 308 -9.42 -27.34 19.11
CA SER A 308 -9.77 -28.70 19.50
C SER A 308 -11.20 -28.77 20.02
N PHE A 309 -11.83 -29.90 19.72
CA PHE A 309 -13.18 -30.22 20.14
C PHE A 309 -13.23 -31.68 20.60
N GLU A 310 -14.28 -32.00 21.32
CA GLU A 310 -14.57 -33.36 21.75
C GLU A 310 -16.04 -33.70 21.53
N PHE A 311 -16.33 -35.00 21.45
CA PHE A 311 -17.70 -35.47 21.50
C PHE A 311 -18.32 -35.12 22.85
N TYR A 312 -19.54 -34.61 22.84
CA TYR A 312 -20.28 -34.24 24.04
C TYR A 312 -21.56 -35.05 24.21
N ALA A 313 -22.42 -35.09 23.19
CA ALA A 313 -23.70 -35.78 23.28
C ALA A 313 -24.18 -36.35 21.94
N LEU A 314 -24.98 -37.41 22.04
CA LEU A 314 -25.70 -38.02 20.92
C LEU A 314 -27.17 -38.13 21.31
N GLU A 315 -28.08 -37.72 20.43
CA GLU A 315 -29.53 -37.93 20.61
C GLU A 315 -30.15 -38.61 19.40
N PHE A 316 -31.01 -39.59 19.67
CA PHE A 316 -31.87 -40.22 18.68
C PHE A 316 -33.32 -39.83 18.97
N ASN A 317 -33.97 -39.17 18.01
CA ASN A 317 -35.32 -38.64 18.13
C ASN A 317 -35.53 -37.76 19.39
N GLY A 318 -34.51 -37.00 19.77
CA GLY A 318 -34.53 -36.14 20.98
C GLY A 318 -34.26 -36.89 22.29
N VAL A 319 -33.89 -38.17 22.22
CA VAL A 319 -33.55 -38.98 23.41
C VAL A 319 -32.02 -39.16 23.48
N PRO A 320 -31.36 -38.70 24.56
CA PRO A 320 -29.94 -38.90 24.76
C PRO A 320 -29.54 -40.38 24.71
N GLN A 321 -28.42 -40.65 24.06
CA GLN A 321 -27.85 -41.98 23.87
C GLN A 321 -26.57 -42.14 24.67
N ASN A 322 -26.24 -43.39 25.00
CA ASN A 322 -25.02 -43.71 25.73
C ASN A 322 -23.80 -43.83 24.79
N MET A 323 -22.62 -43.94 25.40
CA MET A 323 -21.34 -44.04 24.69
C MET A 323 -21.26 -45.26 23.76
N LEU A 324 -21.90 -46.38 24.10
CA LEU A 324 -21.89 -47.58 23.27
C LEU A 324 -22.64 -47.35 21.95
N THR A 325 -23.80 -46.71 22.00
CA THR A 325 -24.55 -46.32 20.80
C THR A 325 -23.74 -45.35 19.93
N TYR A 326 -23.05 -44.39 20.57
CA TYR A 326 -22.15 -43.47 19.86
C TYR A 326 -21.01 -44.21 19.16
N THR A 327 -20.28 -45.07 19.87
CA THR A 327 -19.19 -45.85 19.27
C THR A 327 -19.68 -46.74 18.12
N ALA A 328 -20.86 -47.36 18.26
CA ALA A 328 -21.46 -48.15 17.18
C ALA A 328 -21.80 -47.31 15.94
N LEU A 329 -22.36 -46.10 16.15
CA LEU A 329 -22.63 -45.17 15.06
C LEU A 329 -21.34 -44.70 14.38
N MET A 330 -20.32 -44.29 15.15
CA MET A 330 -19.05 -43.84 14.59
C MET A 330 -18.35 -44.94 13.79
N ASN A 331 -18.32 -46.18 14.29
CA ASN A 331 -17.80 -47.32 13.53
C ASN A 331 -18.53 -47.51 12.20
N SER A 332 -19.86 -47.35 12.17
CA SER A 332 -20.63 -47.40 10.92
C SER A 332 -20.26 -46.25 9.97
N MET A 333 -20.14 -45.03 10.49
CA MET A 333 -19.87 -43.84 9.69
C MET A 333 -18.45 -43.82 9.10
N TYR A 334 -17.48 -44.42 9.78
CA TYR A 334 -16.08 -44.45 9.34
C TYR A 334 -15.69 -45.70 8.54
N ALA A 335 -16.49 -46.76 8.60
CA ALA A 335 -16.25 -48.00 7.84
C ALA A 335 -16.50 -47.83 6.33
N GLU A 336 -17.35 -46.88 5.95
CA GLU A 336 -17.54 -46.38 4.58
C GLU A 336 -16.51 -45.31 4.27
#